data_AF-A0A6A4S3N6-F1
#
_entry.id   AF-A0A6A4S3N6-F1
#
_cell.length_a   1.000
_cell.length_b   1.000
_cell.length_c   1.000
_cell.angle_alpha   90.00
_cell.angle_beta   90.00
_cell.angle_gamma   90.00
#
_symmetry.space_group_name_H-M   'P 1'
#
loop_
_entity.id
_entity.type
_entity.pdbx_description
1 polymer ?
#
loop_
_entity_poly.entity_id
_entity_poly.type
_entity_poly.pdbx_seq_one_letter_code
_entity_poly.pdbx_strand_id
1 'polypeptide(L)'
;MATPSKTPPGADPKQLERTGTVREIGSQAVWSLSSCKPGFGVDQLRDDNLETYWQSDGSQPHLVNIQFRRRTTVKMLCIYADYKSDESYTPSKISVRVGNNFHNLQEIRLQCVDILINKNLTCRPCVCVRQRTNEPISTFMIQIAVLANHQNGRDTHMRQIKVYTPVEESSIGKFPRCTTVDFMMYRTIR
;
A
#
# COMPACT_ATOMS: atom_id res chain seq x y z
N MET A 1 13.90 9.43 -33.09
CA MET A 1 12.90 9.67 -32.02
C MET A 1 13.13 8.65 -30.92
N ALA A 2 13.51 9.13 -29.73
CA ALA A 2 13.80 8.27 -28.58
C ALA A 2 12.51 7.64 -28.05
N THR A 3 12.54 6.32 -27.88
CA THR A 3 11.49 5.54 -27.21
C THR A 3 11.43 5.94 -25.73
N PRO A 4 10.25 6.22 -25.16
CA PRO A 4 10.15 6.50 -23.73
C PRO A 4 10.51 5.23 -22.95
N SER A 5 11.42 5.41 -21.99
CA SER A 5 11.92 4.37 -21.09
C SER A 5 10.76 3.65 -20.40
N LYS A 6 10.58 2.37 -20.72
CA LYS A 6 9.67 1.47 -20.02
C LYS A 6 10.05 1.42 -18.53
N THR A 7 9.19 1.94 -17.66
CA THR A 7 9.27 1.69 -16.22
C THR A 7 9.19 0.18 -16.00
N PRO A 8 10.13 -0.44 -15.25
CA PRO A 8 10.10 -1.88 -15.04
C PRO A 8 8.79 -2.31 -14.36
N PRO A 9 8.25 -3.49 -14.71
CA PRO A 9 6.98 -3.98 -14.16
C PRO A 9 7.06 -4.04 -12.63
N GLY A 10 6.05 -3.47 -11.96
CA GLY A 10 5.95 -3.49 -10.50
C GLY A 10 6.00 -4.93 -10.00
N ALA A 11 6.99 -5.24 -9.16
CA ALA A 11 7.18 -6.57 -8.60
C ALA A 11 5.95 -7.02 -7.79
N ASP A 12 5.55 -8.28 -7.94
CA ASP A 12 4.48 -8.90 -7.15
C ASP A 12 4.76 -8.70 -5.64
N PRO A 13 3.81 -8.18 -4.85
CA PRO A 13 3.97 -8.00 -3.41
C PRO A 13 4.47 -9.26 -2.69
N LYS A 14 4.06 -10.45 -3.17
CA LYS A 14 4.53 -11.74 -2.62
C LYS A 14 6.01 -12.01 -2.89
N GLN A 15 6.56 -11.52 -4.01
CA GLN A 15 8.00 -11.64 -4.29
C GLN A 15 8.82 -10.72 -3.39
N LEU A 16 8.28 -9.54 -3.08
CA LEU A 16 8.91 -8.61 -2.15
C LEU A 16 8.94 -9.18 -0.72
N GLU A 17 7.86 -9.82 -0.29
CA GLU A 17 7.81 -10.57 0.97
C GLU A 17 8.82 -11.73 0.99
N ARG A 18 8.95 -12.48 -0.11
CA ARG A 18 9.94 -13.58 -0.25
C ARG A 18 11.38 -13.10 -0.15
N THR A 19 11.65 -11.84 -0.50
CA THR A 19 12.99 -11.25 -0.35
C THR A 19 13.35 -11.04 1.14
N GLY A 20 12.37 -11.09 2.06
CA GLY A 20 12.58 -10.93 3.50
C GLY A 20 12.93 -9.50 3.95
N THR A 21 12.99 -8.55 3.02
CA THR A 21 13.37 -7.16 3.29
C THR A 21 12.23 -6.30 3.85
N VAL A 22 10.98 -6.75 3.68
CA VAL A 22 9.78 -6.07 4.14
C VAL A 22 8.79 -7.07 4.74
N ARG A 23 7.92 -6.58 5.62
CA ARG A 23 6.88 -7.37 6.28
C ARG A 23 5.54 -6.66 6.18
N GLU A 24 4.47 -7.41 5.92
CA GLU A 24 3.10 -6.90 5.94
C GLU A 24 2.67 -6.57 7.40
N ILE A 25 2.07 -5.39 7.59
CA ILE A 25 1.68 -4.86 8.91
C ILE A 25 0.21 -4.43 8.98
N GLY A 26 -0.60 -4.75 7.97
CA GLY A 26 -2.01 -4.41 7.95
C GLY A 26 -2.78 -5.06 9.10
N SER A 27 -2.36 -6.23 9.58
CA SER A 27 -2.96 -6.88 10.77
C SER A 27 -2.74 -6.11 12.08
N GLN A 28 -1.72 -5.24 12.15
CA GLN A 28 -1.43 -4.42 13.34
C GLN A 28 -2.19 -3.08 13.32
N ALA A 29 -2.89 -2.78 12.24
CA ALA A 29 -3.66 -1.56 12.07
C ALA A 29 -5.15 -1.80 12.23
N VAL A 30 -5.85 -0.78 12.70
CA VAL A 30 -7.30 -0.67 12.64
C VAL A 30 -7.66 0.03 11.34
N TRP A 31 -8.55 -0.59 10.57
CA TRP A 31 -8.98 -0.11 9.26
C TRP A 31 -10.40 0.44 9.36
N SER A 32 -10.64 1.60 8.76
CA SER A 32 -11.99 2.15 8.61
C SER A 32 -12.17 2.78 7.23
N LEU A 33 -13.39 2.73 6.73
CA LEU A 33 -13.78 3.24 5.41
C LEU A 33 -14.73 4.41 5.59
N SER A 34 -14.72 5.37 4.66
CA SER A 34 -15.71 6.46 4.66
C SER A 34 -17.14 5.95 4.47
N SER A 35 -17.29 4.93 3.61
CA SER A 35 -18.55 4.30 3.27
C SER A 35 -18.29 2.90 2.73
N CYS A 36 -19.27 2.01 2.84
CA CYS A 36 -19.21 0.70 2.22
C CYS A 36 -20.62 0.19 1.94
N LYS A 37 -20.78 -0.56 0.84
CA LYS A 37 -22.00 -1.34 0.64
C LYS A 37 -22.01 -2.57 1.58
N PRO A 38 -23.19 -3.02 2.03
CA PRO A 38 -23.30 -4.26 2.81
C PRO A 38 -22.66 -5.43 2.05
N GLY A 39 -21.71 -6.11 2.69
CA GLY A 39 -20.97 -7.24 2.08
C GLY A 39 -19.74 -6.88 1.23
N PHE A 40 -19.46 -5.59 1.04
CA PHE A 40 -18.29 -5.09 0.29
C PHE A 40 -17.54 -4.07 1.14
N GLY A 41 -17.02 -4.49 2.29
CA GLY A 41 -16.38 -3.64 3.30
C GLY A 41 -14.87 -3.85 3.42
N VAL A 42 -14.35 -3.68 4.63
CA VAL A 42 -12.92 -3.81 4.95
C VAL A 42 -12.44 -5.26 4.77
N ASP A 43 -13.29 -6.23 5.05
CA ASP A 43 -12.91 -7.64 5.01
C ASP A 43 -12.46 -8.05 3.59
N GLN A 44 -13.20 -7.60 2.57
CA GLN A 44 -12.90 -7.85 1.17
C GLN A 44 -11.63 -7.13 0.68
N LEU A 45 -11.14 -6.09 1.38
CA LEU A 45 -9.88 -5.40 1.04
C LEU A 45 -8.63 -6.15 1.49
N ARG A 46 -8.81 -7.13 2.38
CA ARG A 46 -7.74 -7.78 3.16
C ARG A 46 -7.81 -9.31 3.08
N ASP A 47 -8.74 -9.89 2.35
CA ASP A 47 -8.93 -11.34 2.23
C ASP A 47 -7.92 -12.01 1.28
N ASP A 48 -7.01 -11.23 0.67
CA ASP A 48 -5.99 -11.70 -0.29
C ASP A 48 -6.60 -12.29 -1.57
N ASN A 49 -7.91 -12.14 -1.78
CA ASN A 49 -8.60 -12.50 -2.99
C ASN A 49 -8.69 -11.28 -3.91
N LEU A 50 -8.47 -11.49 -5.21
CA LEU A 50 -8.60 -10.40 -6.17
C LEU A 50 -10.01 -10.27 -6.75
N GLU A 51 -10.85 -11.28 -6.57
CA GLU A 51 -12.21 -11.27 -7.12
C GLU A 51 -13.14 -10.41 -6.27
N THR A 52 -12.88 -10.35 -4.97
CA THR A 52 -13.57 -9.53 -3.98
C THR A 52 -13.03 -8.09 -4.00
N TYR A 53 -13.88 -7.17 -3.54
CA TYR A 53 -13.56 -5.75 -3.50
C TYR A 53 -14.36 -5.02 -2.43
N TRP A 54 -13.80 -3.91 -1.95
CA TRP A 54 -14.60 -2.86 -1.32
C TRP A 54 -15.29 -2.05 -2.40
N GLN A 55 -16.57 -1.78 -2.17
CA GLN A 55 -17.34 -0.81 -2.94
C GLN A 55 -17.77 0.33 -2.02
N SER A 56 -17.34 1.54 -2.35
CA SER A 56 -17.81 2.72 -1.64
C SER A 56 -19.27 3.03 -1.99
N ASP A 57 -19.96 3.73 -1.09
CA ASP A 57 -21.35 4.17 -1.30
C ASP A 57 -21.55 5.52 -0.60
N GLY A 58 -21.16 6.59 -1.28
CA GLY A 58 -21.16 7.92 -0.66
C GLY A 58 -20.66 9.04 -1.58
N SER A 59 -20.46 10.22 -1.00
CA SER A 59 -19.85 11.36 -1.69
C SER A 59 -18.33 11.24 -1.73
N GLN A 60 -17.72 11.61 -2.85
CA GLN A 60 -16.27 11.74 -2.95
C GLN A 60 -15.75 12.87 -2.03
N PRO A 61 -14.54 12.75 -1.46
CA PRO A 61 -13.58 11.67 -1.66
C PRO A 61 -13.89 10.42 -0.81
N HIS A 62 -13.64 9.24 -1.38
CA HIS A 62 -13.75 7.97 -0.65
C HIS A 62 -12.47 7.73 0.13
N LEU A 63 -12.58 7.42 1.42
CA LEU A 63 -11.44 7.37 2.35
C LEU A 63 -11.24 5.96 2.89
N VAL A 64 -9.98 5.53 2.93
CA VAL A 64 -9.51 4.38 3.71
C VAL A 64 -8.55 4.90 4.77
N ASN A 65 -8.91 4.75 6.04
CA ASN A 65 -8.07 5.12 7.16
C ASN A 65 -7.45 3.89 7.78
N ILE A 66 -6.14 3.96 8.00
CA ILE A 66 -5.31 2.90 8.56
C ILE A 66 -4.63 3.50 9.79
N GLN A 67 -5.05 3.07 10.98
CA GLN A 67 -4.56 3.59 12.24
C GLN A 67 -3.74 2.52 12.97
N PHE A 68 -2.50 2.85 13.31
CA PHE A 68 -1.61 1.96 14.05
C PHE A 68 -1.69 2.25 15.55
N ARG A 69 -1.62 1.20 16.38
CA ARG A 69 -1.57 1.33 17.85
C ARG A 69 -0.30 2.04 18.35
N ARG A 70 0.79 1.96 17.58
CA ARG A 70 2.09 2.57 17.88
C ARG A 70 2.63 3.24 16.62
N ARG A 71 3.55 4.20 16.79
CA ARG A 71 4.24 4.83 15.68
C ARG A 71 4.93 3.74 14.85
N THR A 72 4.48 3.56 13.61
CA THR A 72 4.88 2.44 12.77
C THR A 72 5.58 2.97 11.53
N THR A 73 6.71 2.34 11.23
CA THR A 73 7.53 2.69 10.06
C THR A 73 6.97 1.98 8.84
N VAL A 74 6.53 2.75 7.85
CA VAL A 74 5.95 2.24 6.61
C VAL A 74 6.88 2.59 5.46
N LYS A 75 7.31 1.57 4.74
CA LYS A 75 8.19 1.72 3.57
C LYS A 75 7.43 1.67 2.26
N MET A 76 6.36 0.89 2.21
CA MET A 76 5.57 0.72 1.00
C MET A 76 4.11 0.47 1.36
N LEU A 77 3.21 1.19 0.70
CA LEU A 77 1.81 0.84 0.59
C LEU A 77 1.63 0.25 -0.81
N CYS A 78 0.85 -0.82 -0.94
CA CYS A 78 0.46 -1.45 -2.19
C CYS A 78 -1.06 -1.44 -2.29
N ILE A 79 -1.58 -0.93 -3.40
CA ILE A 79 -3.01 -0.91 -3.71
C ILE A 79 -3.22 -1.66 -5.01
N TYR A 80 -4.23 -2.52 -5.04
CA TYR A 80 -4.71 -3.22 -6.22
C TYR A 80 -6.08 -2.72 -6.69
N ALA A 81 -6.13 -2.33 -7.97
CA ALA A 81 -7.34 -1.99 -8.72
C ALA A 81 -7.19 -2.52 -10.14
N ASP A 82 -8.27 -2.90 -10.84
CA ASP A 82 -8.17 -3.40 -12.21
C ASP A 82 -9.17 -2.70 -13.15
N TYR A 83 -8.66 -1.93 -14.10
CA TYR A 83 -9.51 -1.21 -15.05
C TYR A 83 -10.37 -2.11 -15.94
N LYS A 84 -9.88 -3.30 -16.28
CA LYS A 84 -10.64 -4.21 -17.16
C LYS A 84 -11.89 -4.75 -16.50
N SER A 85 -11.83 -4.98 -15.20
CA SER A 85 -12.92 -5.53 -14.41
C SER A 85 -13.81 -4.43 -13.81
N ASP A 86 -13.24 -3.27 -13.47
CA ASP A 86 -13.91 -2.23 -12.70
C ASP A 86 -14.33 -1.00 -13.53
N GLU A 87 -13.81 -0.82 -14.76
CA GLU A 87 -14.15 0.28 -15.67
C GLU A 87 -14.21 1.66 -14.97
N SER A 88 -15.42 2.24 -14.79
CA SER A 88 -15.66 3.54 -14.15
C SER A 88 -15.43 3.53 -12.63
N TYR A 89 -15.44 2.38 -11.96
CA TYR A 89 -15.15 2.25 -10.53
C TYR A 89 -13.65 2.30 -10.22
N THR A 90 -12.79 2.27 -11.24
CA THR A 90 -11.34 2.31 -11.07
C THR A 90 -10.90 3.69 -10.57
N PRO A 91 -10.17 3.78 -9.44
CA PRO A 91 -9.65 5.06 -8.97
C PRO A 91 -8.66 5.63 -9.99
N SER A 92 -8.85 6.90 -10.35
CA SER A 92 -7.99 7.64 -11.30
C SER A 92 -7.03 8.58 -10.58
N LYS A 93 -7.47 9.16 -9.45
CA LYS A 93 -6.66 10.07 -8.64
C LYS A 93 -6.72 9.66 -7.19
N ILE A 94 -5.59 9.22 -6.66
CA ILE A 94 -5.42 8.81 -5.26
C ILE A 94 -4.45 9.77 -4.58
N SER A 95 -4.83 10.25 -3.40
CA SER A 95 -3.99 11.04 -2.49
C SER A 95 -3.72 10.22 -1.24
N VAL A 96 -2.47 10.09 -0.85
CA VAL A 96 -2.11 9.43 0.41
C VAL A 96 -1.63 10.49 1.38
N ARG A 97 -2.19 10.46 2.58
CA ARG A 97 -1.93 11.40 3.66
C ARG A 97 -1.44 10.63 4.87
N VAL A 98 -0.50 11.20 5.60
CA VAL A 98 0.05 10.60 6.82
C VAL A 98 -0.02 11.61 7.94
N GLY A 99 -0.19 11.14 9.17
CA GLY A 99 -0.34 12.02 10.31
C GLY A 99 -0.37 11.30 11.65
N ASN A 100 -0.50 12.08 12.71
CA ASN A 100 -0.68 11.54 14.04
C ASN A 100 -2.17 11.30 14.34
N ASN A 101 -3.00 12.26 13.94
CA ASN A 101 -4.44 12.31 14.21
C ASN A 101 -5.17 12.73 12.93
N PHE A 102 -6.49 12.52 12.87
CA PHE A 102 -7.35 12.91 11.73
C PHE A 102 -7.24 14.39 11.32
N HIS A 103 -6.96 15.29 12.27
CA HIS A 103 -6.83 16.74 12.01
C HIS A 103 -5.44 17.17 11.54
N ASN A 104 -4.42 16.31 11.70
CA ASN A 104 -3.03 16.61 11.35
C ASN A 104 -2.51 15.63 10.28
N LEU A 105 -3.32 15.44 9.24
CA LEU A 105 -2.98 14.63 8.08
C LEU A 105 -2.32 15.53 7.02
N GLN A 106 -1.10 15.19 6.63
CA GLN A 106 -0.38 15.87 5.56
C GLN A 106 -0.30 14.96 4.35
N GLU A 107 -0.63 15.50 3.18
CA GLU A 107 -0.47 14.78 1.91
C GLU A 107 1.01 14.58 1.60
N ILE A 108 1.39 13.33 1.41
CA ILE A 108 2.74 12.99 0.98
C ILE A 108 2.81 13.02 -0.54
N ARG A 109 3.83 13.67 -1.09
CA ARG A 109 4.08 13.64 -2.53
C ARG A 109 4.56 12.25 -2.93
N LEU A 110 3.65 11.47 -3.47
CA LEU A 110 3.90 10.15 -4.02
C LEU A 110 4.67 10.27 -5.33
N GLN A 111 5.82 9.61 -5.42
CA GLN A 111 6.62 9.62 -6.65
C GLN A 111 6.16 8.54 -7.65
N CYS A 112 5.42 7.53 -7.17
CA CYS A 112 4.89 6.43 -7.96
C CYS A 112 3.41 6.18 -7.60
N VAL A 113 2.53 7.15 -7.89
CA VAL A 113 1.14 6.79 -8.26
C VAL A 113 1.11 6.61 -9.77
N ASP A 114 2.00 5.73 -10.26
CA ASP A 114 1.71 5.08 -11.51
C ASP A 114 0.62 4.07 -11.14
N ILE A 115 -0.63 4.52 -11.15
CA ILE A 115 -1.74 3.63 -11.42
C ILE A 115 -1.36 3.09 -12.79
N LEU A 116 -0.70 1.92 -12.83
CA LEU A 116 -0.31 1.22 -14.04
C LEU A 116 -1.61 0.74 -14.69
N ILE A 117 -2.41 1.68 -15.18
CA ILE A 117 -3.50 1.49 -16.12
C ILE A 117 -2.84 1.28 -17.49
N ASN A 118 -1.89 0.35 -17.55
CA ASN A 118 -1.35 -0.06 -18.82
C ASN A 118 -2.38 -1.00 -19.42
N LYS A 119 -3.11 -0.45 -20.40
CA LYS A 119 -4.14 -1.12 -21.20
C LYS A 119 -3.69 -2.44 -21.85
N ASN A 120 -2.42 -2.83 -21.77
CA ASN A 120 -1.90 -4.05 -22.39
C ASN A 120 -1.05 -4.90 -21.43
N LEU A 121 -1.56 -6.12 -21.20
CA LEU A 121 -0.92 -7.34 -20.69
C LEU A 121 -0.30 -7.36 -19.26
N THR A 122 -0.95 -8.17 -18.40
CA THR A 122 -0.36 -8.97 -17.30
C THR A 122 0.41 -8.25 -16.19
N CYS A 123 0.02 -7.03 -15.83
CA CYS A 123 0.61 -6.35 -14.67
C CYS A 123 -0.49 -5.95 -13.67
N ARG A 124 -0.56 -6.72 -12.58
CA ARG A 124 -1.36 -6.41 -11.38
C ARG A 124 -1.01 -4.99 -10.92
N PRO A 125 -1.93 -4.01 -10.90
CA PRO A 125 -1.60 -2.66 -10.46
C PRO A 125 -1.21 -2.74 -9.00
N CYS A 126 0.07 -2.56 -8.71
CA CYS A 126 0.59 -2.49 -7.36
C CYS A 126 1.08 -1.06 -7.21
N VAL A 127 0.22 -0.18 -6.69
CA VAL A 127 0.64 1.20 -6.42
C VAL A 127 1.65 1.15 -5.29
N CYS A 128 2.96 1.19 -5.59
CA CYS A 128 4.01 1.24 -4.59
C CYS A 128 4.20 2.68 -4.13
N VAL A 129 3.67 3.04 -2.97
CA VAL A 129 3.99 4.33 -2.34
C VAL A 129 5.46 4.30 -1.90
N ARG A 130 6.34 4.90 -2.69
CA ARG A 130 7.71 5.27 -2.29
C ARG A 130 7.82 6.77 -2.15
N GLN A 131 8.36 7.22 -1.02
CA GLN A 131 8.72 8.62 -0.80
C GLN A 131 9.95 8.99 -1.65
N ARG A 132 10.08 10.26 -2.06
CA ARG A 132 11.20 10.77 -2.88
C ARG A 132 12.59 10.45 -2.34
N THR A 133 12.72 10.22 -1.04
CA THR A 133 13.99 9.95 -0.36
C THR A 133 14.30 8.46 -0.21
N ASN A 134 13.42 7.55 -0.66
CA ASN A 134 13.48 6.10 -0.37
C ASN A 134 13.55 5.78 1.14
N GLU A 135 13.31 6.78 1.99
CA GLU A 135 13.28 6.65 3.43
C GLU A 135 11.89 6.16 3.86
N PRO A 136 11.82 5.22 4.81
CA PRO A 136 10.56 4.82 5.41
C PRO A 136 9.90 5.96 6.21
N ILE A 137 8.59 6.10 6.10
CA ILE A 137 7.81 7.10 6.83
C ILE A 137 7.33 6.50 8.15
N SER A 138 7.67 7.13 9.28
CA SER A 138 7.18 6.71 10.59
C SER A 138 5.98 7.53 11.03
N THR A 139 4.79 6.91 11.06
CA THR A 139 3.51 7.57 11.30
C THR A 139 2.57 6.74 12.18
N PHE A 140 1.55 7.37 12.77
CA PHE A 140 0.48 6.68 13.51
C PHE A 140 -0.73 6.38 12.63
N MET A 141 -0.95 7.19 11.60
CA MET A 141 -2.12 7.10 10.75
C MET A 141 -1.78 7.34 9.29
N ILE A 142 -2.32 6.50 8.42
CA ILE A 142 -2.32 6.66 6.98
C ILE A 142 -3.76 6.81 6.52
N GLN A 143 -4.04 7.80 5.68
CA GLN A 143 -5.32 7.98 5.02
C GLN A 143 -5.10 7.94 3.51
N ILE A 144 -5.80 7.03 2.84
CA ILE A 144 -5.86 6.92 1.39
C ILE A 144 -7.17 7.59 0.97
N ALA A 145 -7.09 8.63 0.17
CA ALA A 145 -8.23 9.37 -0.34
C ALA A 145 -8.33 9.20 -1.86
N VAL A 146 -9.40 8.56 -2.31
CA VAL A 146 -9.76 8.49 -3.72
C VAL A 146 -10.49 9.78 -4.08
N LEU A 147 -9.80 10.65 -4.81
CA LEU A 147 -10.30 11.99 -5.18
C LEU A 147 -11.13 11.96 -6.46
N ALA A 148 -10.85 11.03 -7.37
CA ALA A 148 -11.57 10.89 -8.63
C ALA A 148 -11.41 9.46 -9.17
N ASN A 149 -12.42 9.00 -9.91
CA ASN A 149 -12.43 7.72 -10.61
C ASN A 149 -12.40 7.91 -12.13
N HIS A 150 -12.16 6.83 -12.86
CA HIS A 150 -12.27 6.82 -14.32
C HIS A 150 -13.70 7.11 -14.77
N GLN A 151 -13.85 7.77 -15.93
CA GLN A 151 -15.15 8.10 -16.52
C GLN A 151 -16.10 8.85 -15.55
N ASN A 152 -15.55 9.57 -14.56
CA ASN A 152 -16.31 10.22 -13.48
C ASN A 152 -17.23 9.26 -12.70
N GLY A 153 -16.81 8.00 -12.52
CA GLY A 153 -17.55 7.04 -11.70
C GLY A 153 -17.77 7.56 -10.28
N ARG A 154 -19.00 7.38 -9.77
CA ARG A 154 -19.42 7.88 -8.45
C ARG A 154 -18.71 7.12 -7.32
N ASP A 155 -18.79 5.81 -7.36
CA ASP A 155 -18.22 4.90 -6.36
C ASP A 155 -16.88 4.33 -6.83
N THR A 156 -16.09 3.78 -5.92
CA THR A 156 -14.79 3.17 -6.23
C THR A 156 -14.76 1.70 -5.86
N HIS A 157 -14.07 0.91 -6.67
CA HIS A 157 -13.69 -0.46 -6.36
C HIS A 157 -12.20 -0.51 -6.03
N MET A 158 -11.89 -1.07 -4.88
CA MET A 158 -10.53 -1.43 -4.51
C MET A 158 -10.56 -2.89 -4.06
N ARG A 159 -9.69 -3.72 -4.62
CA ARG A 159 -9.71 -5.16 -4.37
C ARG A 159 -8.80 -5.54 -3.22
N GLN A 160 -7.57 -5.00 -3.20
CA GLN A 160 -6.62 -5.33 -2.13
C GLN A 160 -5.79 -4.11 -1.73
N ILE A 161 -5.52 -3.99 -0.43
CA ILE A 161 -4.53 -3.06 0.11
C ILE A 161 -3.57 -3.81 1.03
N LYS A 162 -2.27 -3.61 0.82
CA LYS A 162 -1.21 -4.14 1.68
C LYS A 162 -0.29 -3.03 2.15
N VAL A 163 0.07 -3.08 3.43
CA VAL A 163 1.00 -2.10 4.01
C VAL A 163 2.25 -2.84 4.48
N TYR A 164 3.41 -2.34 4.07
CA TYR A 164 4.71 -2.95 4.33
C TYR A 164 5.59 -2.06 5.20
N THR A 165 6.09 -2.65 6.29
CA THR A 165 7.20 -2.09 7.07
C THR A 165 8.53 -2.60 6.51
N PRO A 166 9.63 -1.82 6.58
CA PRO A 166 10.94 -2.44 6.47
C PRO A 166 11.10 -3.45 7.60
N VAL A 167 11.67 -4.61 7.30
CA VAL A 167 12.15 -5.49 8.36
C VAL A 167 13.44 -4.87 8.86
N GLU A 168 13.45 -4.45 10.14
CA GLU A 168 14.72 -4.23 10.83
C GLU A 168 15.42 -5.59 10.89
N GLU A 169 16.30 -5.84 9.92
CA GLU A 169 17.36 -6.81 10.11
C GLU A 169 18.13 -6.29 11.32
N SER A 170 17.86 -6.89 12.48
CA SER A 170 18.42 -6.45 13.75
C SER A 170 19.94 -6.46 13.59
N SER A 171 20.49 -5.28 13.31
CA SER A 171 21.90 -5.05 13.50
C SER A 171 22.12 -5.29 14.99
N ILE A 172 23.07 -6.16 15.30
CA ILE A 172 23.50 -6.38 16.68
C ILE A 172 24.19 -5.07 17.08
N GLY A 173 23.41 -4.11 17.58
CA GLY A 173 23.87 -2.74 17.82
C GLY A 173 24.27 -1.97 16.55
N LYS A 174 25.32 -1.13 16.67
CA LYS A 174 25.90 -0.28 15.60
C LYS A 174 26.70 -1.05 14.55
N PHE A 175 26.74 -2.38 14.59
CA PHE A 175 27.60 -3.17 13.73
C PHE A 175 26.88 -3.67 12.47
N PRO A 176 27.58 -3.74 11.32
CA PRO A 176 27.04 -4.31 10.10
C PRO A 176 26.70 -5.80 10.27
N ARG A 177 25.87 -6.30 9.36
CA ARG A 177 25.36 -7.68 9.37
C ARG A 177 26.49 -8.71 9.39
N CYS A 178 26.55 -9.50 10.47
CA CYS A 178 27.33 -10.74 10.46
C CYS A 178 26.48 -11.85 9.81
N THR A 179 26.96 -12.39 8.68
CA THR A 179 26.28 -13.44 7.91
C THR A 179 26.77 -14.85 8.24
N THR A 180 27.86 -14.98 9.01
CA THR A 180 28.46 -16.26 9.35
C THR A 180 27.57 -17.08 10.28
N VAL A 181 27.46 -18.38 10.00
CA VAL A 181 26.66 -19.35 10.77
C VAL A 181 27.05 -19.35 12.25
N ASP A 182 28.35 -19.30 12.54
CA ASP A 182 28.88 -19.26 13.90
C ASP A 182 28.36 -18.07 14.70
N PHE A 183 28.21 -16.90 14.07
CA PHE A 183 27.71 -15.70 14.73
C PHE A 183 26.19 -15.73 14.91
N MET A 184 25.47 -16.34 13.97
CA MET A 184 24.01 -16.50 14.08
C MET A 184 23.60 -17.49 15.18
N MET A 185 24.41 -18.52 15.43
CA MET A 185 24.16 -19.52 16.47
C MET A 185 24.05 -18.91 17.88
N TYR A 186 24.84 -17.86 18.15
CA TYR A 186 24.84 -17.17 19.45
C TYR A 186 24.07 -15.85 19.45
N ARG A 187 23.30 -15.55 18.39
CA ARG A 187 22.61 -14.25 18.23
C ARG A 187 21.46 -14.04 19.22
N THR A 188 20.75 -15.09 19.59
CA THR A 188 19.57 -15.00 20.47
C THR A 188 19.60 -16.13 21.50
N ILE A 189 19.41 -15.79 22.76
CA ILE A 189 19.00 -16.76 23.77
C ILE A 189 17.50 -17.00 23.55
N ARG A 190 17.11 -18.25 23.36
CA ARG A 190 15.73 -18.64 23.06
C ARG A 190 15.16 -19.50 24.18
#